data_AF-A0A7K8IIF9-F1
#
_entry.id   AF-A0A7K8IIF9-F1
#
_cell.length_a   1.000
_cell.length_b   1.000
_cell.length_c   1.000
_cell.angle_alpha   90.00
_cell.angle_beta   90.00
_cell.angle_gamma   90.00
#
_symmetry.space_group_name_H-M   'P 1'
#
loop_
_entity.id
_entity.type
_entity.pdbx_description
1 polymer ?
#
loop_
_entity_poly.entity_id
_entity_poly.type
_entity_poly.pdbx_seq_one_letter_code
_entity_poly.pdbx_strand_id
1 'polypeptide(L)' 'LTALCPSGRSYIRYSQICAQAVRAAMKPQYKAEAEKAAVATVKTVKLKKE' A
#
# COMPACT_ATOMS: atom_id res chain seq x y z
N LEU A 1 -14.58 2.92 -7.63
CA LEU A 1 -13.22 2.95 -7.02
C LEU A 1 -12.64 4.36 -6.86
N THR A 2 -13.04 5.35 -7.67
CA THR A 2 -12.68 6.77 -7.52
C THR A 2 -13.46 7.54 -6.43
N ALA A 3 -14.49 6.96 -5.82
CA ALA A 3 -15.34 7.61 -4.82
C ALA A 3 -14.75 7.71 -3.39
N LEU A 4 -13.55 7.16 -3.13
CA LEU A 4 -12.90 7.16 -1.80
C LEU A 4 -11.62 8.03 -1.74
N CYS A 5 -11.36 8.88 -2.73
CA CYS A 5 -10.14 9.68 -2.82
C CYS A 5 -10.43 11.18 -2.61
N PRO A 6 -10.51 11.66 -1.35
CA PRO A 6 -10.38 13.09 -1.13
C PRO A 6 -8.99 13.52 -1.60
N SER A 7 -8.97 14.59 -2.39
CA SER A 7 -7.82 15.25 -2.99
C SER A 7 -6.74 15.51 -1.93
N GLY A 8 -5.71 14.67 -1.87
CA GLY A 8 -4.66 14.79 -0.84
C GLY A 8 -3.74 13.59 -0.64
N ARG A 9 -3.71 12.63 -1.57
CA ARG A 9 -2.77 11.49 -1.49
C ARG A 9 -1.59 11.72 -2.41
N SER A 10 -0.38 11.74 -1.86
CA SER A 10 0.86 11.69 -2.65
C SER A 10 0.86 10.42 -3.52
N TYR A 11 1.51 10.48 -4.68
CA TYR A 11 1.57 9.36 -5.64
C TYR A 11 1.98 8.03 -5.00
N ILE A 12 2.87 8.08 -4.00
CA ILE A 12 3.28 6.92 -3.19
C ILE A 12 2.10 6.25 -2.49
N ARG A 13 1.22 7.02 -1.86
CA ARG A 13 0.02 6.49 -1.20
C ARG A 13 -1.01 6.00 -2.20
N TYR A 14 -1.12 6.66 -3.35
CA TYR A 14 -2.02 6.25 -4.42
C TYR A 14 -1.64 4.88 -5.00
N SER A 15 -0.37 4.70 -5.39
CA SER A 15 0.11 3.44 -5.98
C SER A 15 -0.01 2.27 -5.00
N GLN A 16 0.25 2.48 -3.71
CA GLN A 16 0.06 1.48 -2.66
C GLN A 16 -1.39 0.99 -2.56
N ILE A 17 -2.37 1.90 -2.61
CA ILE A 17 -3.80 1.54 -2.54
C ILE A 17 -4.22 0.73 -3.77
N CYS A 18 -3.77 1.13 -4.96
CA CYS A 18 -4.05 0.38 -6.18
C CYS A 18 -3.48 -1.04 -6.11
N ALA A 19 -2.24 -1.18 -5.64
CA ALA A 19 -1.63 -2.49 -5.44
C ALA A 19 -2.40 -3.34 -4.40
N GLN A 20 -2.94 -2.73 -3.34
CA GLN A 20 -3.79 -3.44 -2.38
C GLN A 20 -5.10 -3.93 -2.99
N ALA A 21 -5.78 -3.08 -3.78
CA ALA A 21 -7.03 -3.45 -4.45
C ALA A 21 -6.83 -4.61 -5.43
N VAL A 22 -5.74 -4.59 -6.20
CA VAL A 22 -5.39 -5.68 -7.13
C VAL A 22 -5.14 -6.99 -6.38
N ARG A 23 -4.40 -6.95 -5.26
CA ARG A 23 -4.15 -8.14 -4.43
C ARG A 23 -5.44 -8.69 -3.80
N ALA A 24 -6.37 -7.83 -3.41
CA ALA A 24 -7.66 -8.24 -2.85
C ALA A 24 -8.54 -8.96 -3.89
N ALA A 25 -8.41 -8.59 -5.17
CA ALA A 25 -9.15 -9.18 -6.28
C ALA A 25 -8.46 -10.42 -6.89
N MET A 26 -7.25 -10.79 -6.46
CA MET A 26 -6.53 -11.98 -6.96
C MET A 26 -7.13 -13.28 -6.45
N LYS A 27 -6.91 -14.36 -7.22
CA LYS A 27 -7.30 -15.72 -6.85
C LYS A 27 -6.62 -16.14 -5.53
N PRO A 28 -7.29 -16.93 -4.67
CA PRO A 28 -6.75 -17.34 -3.36
C PRO A 28 -5.37 -18.02 -3.44
N GLN A 29 -5.11 -18.74 -4.53
CA GLN A 29 -3.84 -19.44 -4.79
C GLN A 29 -2.63 -18.50 -4.82
N TYR A 30 -2.79 -17.28 -5.37
CA TYR A 30 -1.71 -16.29 -5.47
C TYR A 30 -1.80 -15.20 -4.40
N LYS A 31 -2.91 -15.16 -3.66
CA LYS A 31 -3.16 -14.15 -2.64
C LYS A 31 -2.16 -14.24 -1.50
N ALA A 32 -1.85 -15.45 -1.03
CA ALA A 32 -0.89 -15.67 0.06
C ALA A 32 0.53 -15.17 -0.29
N GLU A 33 0.98 -15.39 -1.52
CA GLU A 33 2.28 -14.89 -2.00
C GLU A 33 2.26 -13.36 -2.17
N ALA A 34 1.18 -12.82 -2.71
CA ALA A 34 1.01 -11.39 -2.88
C ALA A 34 0.90 -10.63 -1.55
N GLU A 35 0.31 -11.24 -0.52
CA GLU A 35 0.23 -10.72 0.84
C GLU A 35 1.61 -10.70 1.50
N LYS A 36 2.44 -11.74 1.31
CA LYS A 36 3.84 -11.74 1.78
C LYS A 36 4.63 -10.58 1.18
N ALA A 37 4.47 -10.30 -0.11
CA ALA A 37 5.13 -9.18 -0.77
C ALA A 37 4.63 -7.79 -0.29
N ALA A 38 3.47 -7.70 0.36
CA ALA A 38 2.92 -6.45 0.86
C ALA A 38 3.50 -6.03 2.23
N VAL A 39 4.25 -6.91 2.91
CA VAL A 39 4.84 -6.65 4.23
C VAL A 39 6.11 -5.81 4.08
N ALA A 40 5.96 -4.50 3.85
CA ALA A 40 7.06 -3.55 3.90
C ALA A 40 7.01 -2.77 5.23
N THR A 41 7.65 -3.31 6.28
CA THR A 41 7.77 -2.61 7.57
C THR A 41 9.02 -1.72 7.56
N VAL A 42 8.86 -0.46 7.17
CA VAL A 42 9.93 0.54 7.25
C VAL A 42 9.77 1.32 8.56
N LYS A 43 10.75 1.21 9.46
CA LYS A 43 10.80 2.01 10.69
C LYS A 43 11.34 3.40 10.35
N THR A 44 10.47 4.41 10.37
CA THR A 44 10.88 5.79 10.16
C THR A 44 11.36 6.38 11.49
N VAL A 45 12.67 6.54 11.65
CA VAL A 45 13.24 7.26 12.79
C VAL A 45 13.30 8.74 12.43
N LYS A 46 12.54 9.57 13.14
CA LYS A 46 12.70 11.03 13.06
C LYS A 46 13.98 11.40 13.80
N LEU A 47 15.07 11.61 13.06
CA LEU A 47 16.27 12.25 13.58
C LEU A 47 15.88 13.67 14.01
N LYS A 48 15.95 13.96 15.31
CA LYS A 48 15.90 15.34 15.81
C LYS A 48 17.18 16.00 15.34
N LYS A 49 17.08 16.97 14.42
CA LYS A 49 18.19 17.88 14.13
C LYS A 49 18.27 18.85 15.31
N GLU A 50 19.41 18.85 15.97
CA GLU A 50 19.89 19.94 16.83
C GLU A 50 20.41 21.08 15.96
#